data_AF-X0RY23-F1
#
_entry.id   AF-X0RY23-F1
#
_cell.length_a   1.000
_cell.length_b   1.000
_cell.length_c   1.000
_cell.angle_alpha   90.00
_cell.angle_beta   90.00
_cell.angle_gamma   90.00
#
_symmetry.space_group_name_H-M   'P 1'
#
loop_
_entity.id
_entity.type
_entity.pdbx_description
1 polymer ?
#
loop_
_entity_poly.entity_id
_entity_poly.type
_entity_poly.pdbx_seq_one_letter_code
_entity_poly.pdbx_strand_id
1 'polypeptide(L)'
;MSTYSYFPGCSLEKMALSYHQSTMETTRELGVELVELEDWNCCGATTYFHVDELLANSLVSRNLAMAEKAGHDLVAPCSACYKNAYFTNAYLKEDPDLADHINYALEADNLHYSGTIQVKHLMEVFTDDTKLEEIESKATHPLSGLRVAP
;
A
#
# COMPACT_ATOMS: atom_id res chain seq x y z
N MET A 1 4.68 12.53 13.67
CA MET A 1 4.78 12.34 12.22
C MET A 1 4.85 10.84 12.02
N SER A 2 3.85 10.26 11.38
CA SER A 2 3.82 8.82 11.09
C SER A 2 4.49 8.58 9.75
N THR A 3 5.39 7.60 9.66
CA THR A 3 6.14 7.27 8.43
C THR A 3 5.71 5.91 7.92
N TYR A 4 5.41 5.82 6.62
CA TYR A 4 4.93 4.62 5.94
C TYR A 4 5.75 4.30 4.69
N SER A 5 5.91 3.01 4.40
CA SER A 5 6.36 2.54 3.09
C SER A 5 5.25 2.77 2.07
N TYR A 6 5.52 3.56 1.05
CA TYR A 6 4.54 3.95 0.04
C TYR A 6 4.67 3.11 -1.22
N PHE A 7 3.55 2.49 -1.59
CA PHE A 7 3.41 1.75 -2.83
C PHE A 7 2.39 2.44 -3.74
N PRO A 8 2.85 3.26 -4.72
CA PRO A 8 1.94 3.94 -5.65
C PRO A 8 1.24 2.96 -6.59
N GLY A 9 1.97 1.92 -7.00
CA GLY A 9 1.54 1.00 -8.05
C GLY A 9 1.51 1.65 -9.44
N CYS A 10 1.34 0.81 -10.46
CA CYS A 10 1.50 1.20 -11.87
C CYS A 10 0.53 2.30 -12.34
N SER A 11 -0.71 2.32 -11.84
CA SER A 11 -1.70 3.31 -12.26
C SER A 11 -1.33 4.72 -11.81
N LEU A 12 -0.93 4.90 -10.55
CA LEU A 12 -0.59 6.21 -9.99
C LEU A 12 0.72 6.75 -10.58
N GLU A 13 1.67 5.86 -10.87
CA GLU A 13 2.95 6.24 -11.48
C GLU A 13 2.80 6.74 -12.93
N LYS A 14 1.75 6.30 -13.66
CA LYS A 14 1.55 6.62 -15.08
C LYS A 14 0.25 7.36 -15.37
N MET A 15 -0.87 6.66 -15.28
CA MET A 15 -2.17 7.14 -15.79
C MET A 15 -2.88 8.11 -14.85
N ALA A 16 -2.64 7.98 -13.55
CA ALA A 16 -3.28 8.74 -12.48
C ALA A 16 -2.26 9.58 -11.71
N LEU A 17 -1.32 10.23 -12.43
CA LEU A 17 -0.27 11.06 -11.83
C LEU A 17 -0.83 12.16 -10.92
N SER A 18 -1.97 12.75 -11.28
CA SER A 18 -2.64 13.75 -10.44
C SER A 18 -3.06 13.17 -9.09
N TYR A 19 -3.44 11.89 -9.03
CA TYR A 19 -3.78 11.22 -7.77
C TYR A 19 -2.53 10.95 -6.93
N HIS A 20 -1.42 10.55 -7.55
CA HIS A 20 -0.12 10.43 -6.87
C HIS A 20 0.32 11.77 -6.26
N GLN A 21 0.31 12.85 -7.05
CA GLN A 21 0.68 14.19 -6.59
C GLN A 21 -0.23 14.67 -5.45
N SER A 22 -1.55 14.48 -5.58
CA SER A 22 -2.50 14.83 -4.53
C SER A 22 -2.27 14.03 -3.26
N THR A 23 -1.90 12.75 -3.38
CA THR A 23 -1.54 11.90 -2.24
C THR A 23 -0.32 12.45 -1.50
N MET A 24 0.77 12.74 -2.21
CA MET A 24 2.01 13.24 -1.61
C MET A 24 1.82 14.61 -0.94
N GLU A 25 1.11 15.54 -1.59
CA GLU A 25 0.87 16.87 -1.01
C GLU A 25 -0.08 16.83 0.19
N THR A 26 -1.16 16.05 0.08
CA THR A 26 -2.14 15.94 1.17
C THR A 26 -1.52 15.29 2.40
N THR A 27 -0.78 14.20 2.24
CA THR A 27 -0.11 13.51 3.37
C THR A 27 0.93 14.40 4.03
N ARG A 28 1.73 15.14 3.24
CA ARG A 28 2.68 16.12 3.75
C ARG A 28 2.02 17.18 4.64
N GLU A 29 0.90 17.75 4.20
CA GLU A 29 0.16 18.76 4.98
C GLU A 29 -0.46 18.15 6.26
N LEU A 30 -0.87 16.88 6.19
CA LEU A 30 -1.41 16.13 7.32
C LEU A 30 -0.32 15.61 8.27
N GLY A 31 0.97 15.83 8.00
CA GLY A 31 2.06 15.36 8.86
C GLY A 31 2.27 13.83 8.80
N VAL A 32 1.97 13.24 7.64
CA VAL A 32 2.23 11.85 7.29
C VAL A 32 3.36 11.82 6.26
N GLU A 33 4.39 11.04 6.54
CA GLU A 33 5.52 10.83 5.65
C GLU A 33 5.33 9.54 4.85
N LEU A 34 5.40 9.65 3.53
CA LEU A 34 5.32 8.53 2.60
C LEU A 34 6.68 8.33 1.94
N VAL A 35 7.31 7.18 2.19
CA VAL A 35 8.61 6.81 1.63
C VAL A 35 8.40 5.76 0.56
N GLU A 36 8.55 6.13 -0.72
CA GLU A 36 8.32 5.20 -1.83
C GLU A 36 9.29 4.01 -1.81
N LEU A 37 8.78 2.82 -2.11
CA LEU A 37 9.59 1.64 -2.37
C LEU A 37 10.35 1.78 -3.69
N GLU A 38 11.68 1.95 -3.67
CA GLU A 38 12.45 2.33 -4.88
C GLU A 38 12.33 1.34 -6.06
N ASP A 39 12.13 0.06 -5.79
CA ASP A 39 12.12 -1.01 -6.79
C ASP A 39 10.87 -1.90 -6.64
N TRP A 40 9.70 -1.32 -6.40
CA TRP A 40 8.46 -2.10 -6.31
C TRP A 40 8.10 -2.72 -7.67
N ASN A 41 7.34 -3.82 -7.65
CA ASN A 41 6.72 -4.40 -8.86
C ASN A 41 5.18 -4.32 -8.81
N CYS A 42 4.54 -4.56 -9.96
CA CYS A 42 3.08 -4.54 -10.06
C CYS A 42 2.44 -5.59 -9.15
N CYS A 43 1.29 -5.25 -8.55
CA CYS A 43 0.51 -6.13 -7.67
C CYS A 43 -0.34 -7.17 -8.42
N GLY A 44 -0.26 -7.23 -9.74
CA GLY A 44 -1.06 -8.14 -10.59
C GLY A 44 -2.53 -7.73 -10.78
N ALA A 45 -2.97 -6.63 -10.17
CA ALA A 45 -4.35 -6.13 -10.22
C ALA A 45 -5.38 -7.26 -10.00
N THR A 46 -6.51 -7.24 -10.70
CA THR A 46 -7.56 -8.26 -10.53
C THR A 46 -7.27 -9.54 -11.30
N THR A 47 -6.60 -9.46 -12.46
CA THR A 47 -6.53 -10.57 -13.41
C THR A 47 -5.52 -11.64 -13.02
N TYR A 48 -4.39 -11.26 -12.43
CA TYR A 48 -3.27 -12.19 -12.29
C TYR A 48 -3.52 -13.31 -11.28
N PHE A 49 -4.26 -13.00 -10.21
CA PHE A 49 -4.68 -13.98 -9.21
C PHE A 49 -5.59 -15.10 -9.78
N HIS A 50 -6.21 -14.89 -10.94
CA HIS A 50 -7.00 -15.92 -11.63
C HIS A 50 -6.17 -16.77 -12.61
N VAL A 51 -4.92 -16.37 -12.87
CA VAL A 51 -4.00 -17.07 -13.78
C VAL A 51 -3.06 -17.97 -13.00
N ASP A 52 -2.39 -17.39 -12.00
CA ASP A 52 -1.44 -18.10 -11.15
C ASP A 52 -1.39 -17.43 -9.77
N GLU A 53 -2.03 -18.08 -8.79
CA GLU A 53 -2.16 -17.54 -7.44
C GLU A 53 -0.82 -17.53 -6.68
N LEU A 54 0.02 -18.54 -6.86
CA LEU A 54 1.33 -18.61 -6.20
C LEU A 54 2.23 -17.49 -6.70
N LEU A 55 2.28 -17.30 -8.02
CA LEU A 55 3.08 -16.24 -8.63
C LEU A 55 2.51 -14.86 -8.32
N ALA A 56 1.18 -14.69 -8.26
CA ALA A 56 0.55 -13.44 -7.85
C ALA A 56 0.90 -13.07 -6.42
N ASN A 57 0.78 -14.01 -5.47
CA ASN A 57 1.18 -13.78 -4.09
C ASN A 57 2.69 -13.51 -4.00
N SER A 58 3.55 -14.20 -4.77
CA SER A 58 5.00 -13.98 -4.76
C SER A 58 5.36 -12.54 -5.16
N LEU A 59 4.75 -12.01 -6.23
CA LEU A 59 4.95 -10.63 -6.68
C LEU A 59 4.51 -9.61 -5.62
N VAL A 60 3.37 -9.83 -4.97
CA VAL A 60 2.88 -8.93 -3.93
C VAL A 60 3.77 -9.00 -2.68
N SER A 61 4.23 -10.19 -2.33
CA SER A 61 5.09 -10.43 -1.17
C SER A 61 6.44 -9.76 -1.29
N ARG A 62 6.95 -9.59 -2.50
CA ARG A 62 8.18 -8.83 -2.74
C ARG A 62 8.07 -7.39 -2.22
N ASN A 63 6.96 -6.71 -2.54
CA ASN A 63 6.71 -5.35 -2.04
C ASN A 63 6.49 -5.33 -0.51
N LEU A 64 5.81 -6.34 0.05
CA LEU A 64 5.62 -6.49 1.50
C LEU A 64 6.95 -6.69 2.24
N ALA A 65 7.84 -7.53 1.70
CA ALA A 65 9.17 -7.80 2.24
C ALA A 65 10.06 -6.54 2.20
N MET A 66 9.97 -5.75 1.13
CA MET A 66 10.69 -4.47 1.05
C MET A 66 10.22 -3.49 2.13
N ALA A 67 8.90 -3.37 2.34
CA ALA A 67 8.34 -2.52 3.38
C ALA A 67 8.71 -2.99 4.80
N GLU A 68 8.66 -4.31 5.04
CA GLU A 68 9.07 -4.90 6.31
C GLU A 68 10.55 -4.69 6.59
N LYS A 69 11.41 -4.86 5.58
CA LYS A 69 12.84 -4.57 5.66
C LYS A 69 13.12 -3.09 5.97
N ALA A 70 12.29 -2.18 5.47
CA ALA A 70 12.36 -0.76 5.79
C ALA A 70 11.83 -0.43 7.20
N GLY A 71 11.16 -1.38 7.87
CA GLY A 71 10.61 -1.19 9.22
C GLY A 71 9.36 -0.33 9.26
N HIS A 72 8.61 -0.24 8.16
CA HIS A 72 7.40 0.58 8.06
C HIS A 72 6.22 -0.22 7.49
N ASP A 73 5.02 0.08 7.99
CA ASP A 73 3.78 -0.43 7.41
C ASP A 73 3.63 0.03 5.95
N LEU A 74 2.97 -0.80 5.14
CA LEU A 74 2.76 -0.54 3.72
C LEU A 74 1.45 0.26 3.51
N VAL A 75 1.54 1.36 2.78
CA VAL A 75 0.38 2.16 2.35
C VAL A 75 0.22 2.12 0.83
N ALA A 76 -0.99 1.83 0.38
CA ALA A 76 -1.36 1.87 -1.04
C ALA A 76 -2.66 2.68 -1.26
N PRO A 77 -2.65 3.72 -2.11
CA PRO A 77 -3.87 4.49 -2.43
C PRO A 77 -4.78 3.82 -3.46
N CYS A 78 -4.27 2.86 -4.22
CA CYS A 78 -5.04 2.09 -5.19
C CYS A 78 -5.72 0.92 -4.49
N SER A 79 -7.06 0.82 -4.58
CA SER A 79 -7.82 -0.23 -3.91
C SER A 79 -7.44 -1.64 -4.36
N ALA A 80 -7.06 -1.85 -5.62
CA ALA A 80 -6.58 -3.15 -6.09
C ALA A 80 -5.21 -3.51 -5.49
N CYS A 81 -4.30 -2.54 -5.41
CA CYS A 81 -2.98 -2.73 -4.80
C CYS A 81 -3.12 -3.05 -3.30
N TYR A 82 -3.93 -2.26 -2.60
CA TYR A 82 -4.25 -2.49 -1.19
C TYR A 82 -4.88 -3.87 -0.97
N LYS A 83 -5.95 -4.21 -1.71
CA LYS A 83 -6.66 -5.49 -1.56
C LYS A 83 -5.72 -6.68 -1.71
N ASN A 84 -4.89 -6.66 -2.76
CA ASN A 84 -3.94 -7.75 -3.00
C ASN A 84 -2.89 -7.83 -1.89
N ALA A 85 -2.28 -6.71 -1.50
CA ALA A 85 -1.30 -6.68 -0.41
C ALA A 85 -1.89 -7.11 0.94
N TYR A 86 -3.11 -6.69 1.26
CA TYR A 86 -3.82 -7.05 2.48
C TYR A 86 -4.07 -8.56 2.56
N PHE A 87 -4.65 -9.14 1.51
CA PHE A 87 -4.94 -10.58 1.50
C PHE A 87 -3.66 -11.42 1.42
N THR A 88 -2.65 -11.04 0.63
CA THR A 88 -1.37 -11.73 0.65
C THR A 88 -0.74 -11.71 2.05
N ASN A 89 -0.73 -10.57 2.74
CA ASN A 89 -0.25 -10.51 4.14
C ASN A 89 -1.05 -11.44 5.06
N ALA A 90 -2.38 -11.49 4.92
CA ALA A 90 -3.22 -12.40 5.70
C ALA A 90 -2.93 -13.87 5.40
N TYR A 91 -2.85 -14.26 4.12
CA TYR A 91 -2.60 -15.64 3.71
C TYR A 91 -1.25 -16.16 4.20
N LEU A 92 -0.19 -15.34 4.16
CA LEU A 92 1.13 -15.79 4.64
C LEU A 92 1.21 -15.93 6.16
N LYS A 93 0.31 -15.29 6.91
CA LYS A 93 0.18 -15.51 8.35
C LYS A 93 -0.58 -16.80 8.68
N GLU A 94 -1.50 -17.19 7.81
CA GLU A 94 -2.40 -18.32 8.02
C GLU A 94 -1.87 -19.63 7.42
N ASP A 95 -1.06 -19.55 6.36
CA ASP A 95 -0.52 -20.68 5.61
C ASP A 95 1.02 -20.67 5.61
N PRO A 96 1.65 -21.40 6.55
CA PRO A 96 3.11 -21.53 6.63
C PRO A 96 3.74 -22.19 5.39
N ASP A 97 3.04 -23.12 4.74
CA ASP A 97 3.58 -23.82 3.56
C ASP A 97 3.64 -22.84 2.37
N LEU A 98 2.63 -21.99 2.21
CA LEU A 98 2.67 -20.89 1.23
C LEU A 98 3.78 -19.88 1.58
N ALA A 99 3.92 -19.53 2.86
CA ALA A 99 4.96 -18.60 3.32
C ALA A 99 6.36 -19.13 3.02
N ASP A 100 6.63 -20.41 3.22
CA ASP A 100 7.91 -21.04 2.91
C ASP A 100 8.21 -21.03 1.41
N HIS A 101 7.23 -21.38 0.57
CA HIS A 101 7.40 -21.33 -0.89
C HIS A 101 7.67 -19.92 -1.40
N ILE A 102 6.98 -18.91 -0.87
CA ILE A 102 7.20 -17.52 -1.24
C ILE A 102 8.55 -17.03 -0.75
N ASN A 103 8.92 -17.34 0.49
CA ASN A 103 10.23 -16.93 1.03
C ASN A 103 11.39 -17.54 0.23
N TYR A 104 11.26 -18.78 -0.24
CA TYR A 104 12.23 -19.36 -1.17
C TYR A 104 12.36 -18.56 -2.48
N ALA A 105 11.25 -18.06 -3.04
CA ALA A 105 11.30 -17.20 -4.22
C ALA A 105 11.93 -15.82 -3.92
N LEU A 106 11.66 -15.26 -2.74
CA LEU A 106 12.19 -13.95 -2.30
C LEU A 106 13.70 -13.96 -2.05
N GLU A 107 14.31 -15.12 -1.79
CA GLU A 107 15.77 -15.26 -1.66
C GLU A 107 16.51 -14.73 -2.90
N ALA A 108 15.93 -14.84 -4.09
CA ALA A 108 16.50 -14.32 -5.33
C ALA A 108 16.79 -12.81 -5.28
N ASP A 109 16.02 -12.06 -4.48
CA ASP A 109 16.17 -10.61 -4.27
C ASP A 109 16.76 -10.26 -2.90
N ASN A 110 17.29 -11.24 -2.15
CA ASN A 110 17.77 -11.07 -0.77
C ASN A 110 16.69 -10.47 0.14
N LEU A 111 15.46 -10.95 -0.03
CA LEU A 111 14.29 -10.57 0.74
C LEU A 111 13.77 -11.76 1.54
N HIS A 112 13.09 -11.45 2.64
CA HIS A 112 12.35 -12.39 3.47
C HIS A 112 11.14 -11.65 4.02
N TYR A 113 10.01 -12.34 4.15
CA TYR A 113 8.79 -11.79 4.72
C TYR A 113 8.30 -12.62 5.90
N SER A 114 8.20 -11.97 7.05
CA SER A 114 7.75 -12.53 8.32
C SER A 114 6.33 -12.12 8.72
N GLY A 115 5.68 -11.24 7.95
CA GLY A 115 4.30 -10.82 8.21
C GLY A 115 4.14 -9.86 9.39
N THR A 116 5.19 -9.13 9.78
CA THR A 116 5.18 -8.27 10.98
C THR A 116 4.54 -6.90 10.75
N ILE A 117 4.40 -6.48 9.48
CA ILE A 117 3.82 -5.19 9.12
C ILE A 117 2.31 -5.25 8.90
N GLN A 118 1.67 -4.09 9.01
CA GLN A 118 0.32 -3.84 8.53
C GLN A 118 0.31 -3.36 7.09
N VAL A 119 -0.82 -3.58 6.42
CA VAL A 119 -1.12 -3.04 5.09
C VAL A 119 -2.34 -2.14 5.24
N LYS A 120 -2.20 -0.86 4.90
CA LYS A 120 -3.27 0.13 5.03
C LYS A 120 -3.63 0.72 3.67
N HIS A 121 -4.91 0.97 3.45
CA HIS A 121 -5.33 1.87 2.39
C HIS A 121 -5.05 3.31 2.81
N LEU A 122 -4.77 4.21 1.86
CA LEU A 122 -4.55 5.63 2.17
C LEU A 122 -5.70 6.25 2.98
N MET A 123 -6.94 5.83 2.72
CA MET A 123 -8.11 6.32 3.46
C MET A 123 -8.10 5.89 4.93
N GLU A 124 -7.59 4.69 5.25
CA GLU A 124 -7.44 4.24 6.65
C GLU A 124 -6.41 5.10 7.38
N VAL A 125 -5.33 5.51 6.71
CA VAL A 125 -4.35 6.44 7.29
C VAL A 125 -5.01 7.78 7.64
N PHE A 126 -5.91 8.27 6.79
CA PHE A 126 -6.64 9.51 7.04
C PHE A 126 -7.68 9.38 8.15
N THR A 127 -8.43 8.28 8.21
CA THR A 127 -9.48 8.10 9.21
C THR A 127 -8.92 7.72 10.58
N ASP A 128 -7.92 6.86 10.63
CA ASP A 128 -7.51 6.19 11.86
C ASP A 128 -6.29 6.87 12.50
N ASP A 129 -5.33 7.32 11.67
CA ASP A 129 -4.08 7.90 12.17
C ASP A 129 -4.13 9.44 12.23
N THR A 130 -4.70 10.08 11.21
CA THR A 130 -4.80 11.55 11.14
C THR A 130 -6.06 12.07 11.84
N LYS A 131 -7.16 11.33 11.74
CA LYS A 131 -8.51 11.68 12.22
C LYS A 131 -9.17 12.82 11.43
N LEU A 132 -10.49 12.73 11.30
CA LEU A 132 -11.28 13.65 10.47
C LEU A 132 -11.25 15.09 10.99
N GLU A 133 -11.19 15.28 12.30
CA GLU A 133 -11.17 16.62 12.91
C GLU A 133 -9.88 17.39 12.56
N GLU A 134 -8.74 16.69 12.47
CA GLU A 134 -7.48 17.31 12.06
C GLU A 134 -7.53 17.72 10.59
N ILE A 135 -8.08 16.85 9.73
CA ILE A 135 -8.26 17.13 8.30
C ILE A 135 -9.18 18.36 8.11
N GLU A 136 -10.28 18.42 8.85
CA GLU A 136 -11.20 19.57 8.81
C GLU A 136 -10.50 20.86 9.26
N SER A 137 -9.69 20.81 10.32
CA SER A 137 -8.96 21.99 10.81
C SER A 137 -7.92 22.55 9.83
N LYS A 138 -7.41 21.71 8.91
CA LYS A 138 -6.42 22.06 7.88
C LYS A 138 -7.06 22.45 6.54
N ALA A 139 -8.39 22.37 6.41
CA ALA A 139 -9.08 22.72 5.18
C ALA A 139 -9.05 24.24 4.93
N THR A 140 -8.25 24.67 3.96
CA THR A 140 -8.13 26.10 3.58
C THR A 140 -9.22 26.57 2.62
N HIS A 141 -9.78 25.65 1.82
CA HIS A 141 -10.84 25.93 0.84
C HIS A 141 -11.97 24.91 0.99
N PRO A 142 -12.90 25.12 1.95
CA PRO A 142 -13.99 24.18 2.20
C PRO A 142 -14.88 23.98 0.96
N LEU A 143 -15.17 22.72 0.62
CA LEU A 143 -16.00 22.35 -0.53
C LEU A 143 -17.51 22.26 -0.19
N SER A 144 -17.99 23.06 0.76
CA SER A 144 -19.34 22.96 1.34
C SER A 144 -20.51 23.14 0.36
N GLY A 145 -20.24 23.71 -0.83
CA GLY A 145 -21.21 23.86 -1.91
C GLY A 145 -21.23 22.71 -2.94
N LEU A 146 -20.34 21.72 -2.81
CA LEU A 146 -20.21 20.61 -3.75
C LEU A 146 -20.90 19.36 -3.21
N ARG A 147 -21.66 18.65 -4.06
CA ARG A 147 -22.16 17.30 -3.75
C ARG A 147 -21.17 16.29 -4.33
N VAL A 148 -20.49 15.53 -3.47
CA VAL A 148 -19.51 14.51 -3.87
C VAL A 148 -20.18 13.15 -3.88
N ALA A 149 -20.35 12.59 -5.08
CA ALA A 149 -21.20 11.42 -5.38
C ALA A 149 -22.70 11.63 -5.05
N PRO A 150 -23.63 11.28 -5.96
CA PRO A 150 -25.06 11.36 -5.70
C PRO A 150 -25.57 10.27 -4.74
#